data_AF-A0AB36TKI8-F1
#
_entry.id   AF-A0AB36TKI8-F1
#
_cell.length_a   1.000
_cell.length_b   1.000
_cell.length_c   1.000
_cell.angle_alpha   90.00
_cell.angle_beta   90.00
_cell.angle_gamma   90.00
#
_symmetry.space_group_name_H-M   'P 1'
#
loop_
_entity.id
_entity.type
_entity.pdbx_description
1 polymer ?
#
loop_
_entity_poly.entity_id
_entity_poly.type
_entity_poly.pdbx_seq_one_letter_code
_entity_poly.pdbx_strand_id
1 'polypeptide(L)'
;MVFGESLCKDILQDIFNINVKTSSVDAEVITEVILSEKADDIVDQKKHLAQAANELYSKYFPCMIPGGHPLSFYRWLPILTQFDALRLETDLKKFGVRIFHSDRFISGPTTLNKYLRIALSSTNSLDELEMGLKILKQYLY
;
A
#
# COMPACT_ATOMS: atom_id res chain seq x y z
N MET A 1 -6.50 -20.28 13.35
CA MET A 1 -6.80 -19.95 11.94
C MET A 1 -8.23 -19.47 11.85
N VAL A 2 -8.52 -18.49 11.00
CA VAL A 2 -9.89 -17.99 10.80
C VAL A 2 -10.37 -18.50 9.46
N PHE A 3 -11.31 -19.43 9.47
CA PHE A 3 -11.99 -19.97 8.30
C PHE A 3 -13.45 -20.27 8.66
N GLY A 4 -14.33 -20.30 7.65
CA GLY A 4 -15.72 -20.68 7.87
C GLY A 4 -15.85 -22.14 8.29
N GLU A 5 -16.86 -22.46 9.11
CA GLU A 5 -17.09 -23.82 9.64
C GLU A 5 -17.19 -24.87 8.53
N SER A 6 -17.79 -24.52 7.39
CA SER A 6 -17.92 -25.41 6.23
C SER A 6 -16.58 -25.89 5.66
N LEU A 7 -15.50 -25.13 5.86
CA LEU A 7 -14.17 -25.44 5.38
C LEU A 7 -13.26 -26.05 6.46
N CYS A 8 -13.73 -26.09 7.71
CA CYS A 8 -12.92 -26.49 8.87
C CYS A 8 -12.36 -27.90 8.72
N LYS A 9 -13.22 -28.87 8.37
CA LYS A 9 -12.84 -30.28 8.26
C LYS A 9 -11.76 -30.49 7.19
N ASP A 10 -11.97 -29.92 6.01
CA ASP A 10 -11.08 -30.12 4.86
C ASP A 10 -9.72 -29.47 5.13
N ILE A 11 -9.72 -28.23 5.66
CA ILE A 11 -8.48 -27.52 6.00
C ILE A 11 -7.69 -28.27 7.09
N LEU A 12 -8.33 -28.79 8.14
CA LEU A 12 -7.65 -29.52 9.22
C LEU A 12 -7.09 -30.87 8.77
N GLN A 13 -7.74 -31.54 7.82
CA GLN A 13 -7.21 -32.79 7.26
C GLN A 13 -5.96 -32.55 6.42
N ASP A 14 -5.91 -31.45 5.67
CA ASP A 14 -4.82 -31.16 4.75
C ASP A 14 -3.66 -30.39 5.37
N ILE A 15 -3.86 -29.71 6.51
CA ILE A 15 -2.82 -28.86 7.11
C ILE A 15 -1.54 -29.62 7.50
N PHE A 16 -1.67 -30.90 7.86
CA PHE A 16 -0.54 -31.76 8.20
C PHE A 16 0.27 -32.20 6.96
N ASN A 17 -0.29 -32.02 5.76
CA ASN A 17 0.38 -32.30 4.49
C ASN A 17 1.07 -31.06 3.90
N ILE A 18 0.91 -29.88 4.51
CA ILE A 18 1.50 -28.62 4.04
C ILE A 18 2.82 -28.35 4.78
N ASN A 19 3.91 -28.14 4.06
CA ASN A 19 5.21 -27.78 4.64
C ASN A 19 5.32 -26.27 4.91
N VAL A 20 4.36 -25.70 5.66
CA VAL A 20 4.40 -24.32 6.12
C VAL A 20 4.51 -24.36 7.63
N LYS A 21 5.73 -24.14 8.14
CA LYS A 21 5.97 -23.99 9.57
C LYS A 21 6.39 -22.55 9.83
N THR A 22 5.50 -21.76 10.42
CA THR A 22 5.90 -20.52 11.08
C THR A 22 6.99 -20.88 12.10
N SER A 23 8.09 -20.14 12.10
CA SER A 23 9.17 -20.35 13.06
C SER A 23 8.60 -20.30 14.48
N SER A 24 8.96 -21.26 15.34
CA SER A 24 8.55 -21.23 16.75
C SER A 24 9.10 -20.00 17.47
N VAL A 25 10.26 -19.49 17.02
CA VAL A 25 10.83 -18.24 17.53
C VAL A 25 9.96 -17.04 17.12
N ASP A 26 9.54 -16.95 15.86
CA ASP A 26 8.68 -15.85 15.41
C ASP A 26 7.33 -15.87 16.13
N ALA A 27 6.77 -17.08 16.35
CA ALA A 27 5.53 -17.26 17.09
C ALA A 27 5.66 -16.79 18.55
N GLU A 28 6.75 -17.13 19.22
CA GLU A 28 7.01 -16.69 20.60
C GLU A 28 7.19 -15.17 20.68
N VAL A 29 8.00 -14.59 19.78
CA VAL A 29 8.23 -13.14 19.71
C VAL A 29 6.92 -12.38 19.49
N ILE A 30 6.10 -12.81 18.53
CA ILE A 30 4.81 -12.16 18.26
C ILE A 30 3.85 -12.32 19.44
N THR A 31 3.85 -13.49 20.09
CA THR A 31 3.02 -13.75 21.28
C THR A 31 3.38 -12.79 22.39
N GLU A 32 4.67 -12.64 22.70
CA GLU A 32 5.14 -11.71 23.73
C GLU A 32 4.83 -10.25 23.37
N VAL A 33 4.97 -9.85 22.10
CA VAL A 33 4.59 -8.49 21.65
C VAL A 33 3.10 -8.21 21.86
N ILE A 34 2.23 -9.21 21.71
CA ILE A 34 0.79 -9.08 21.96
C ILE A 34 0.50 -9.03 23.47
N LEU A 35 1.07 -9.98 24.23
CA LEU A 35 0.81 -10.09 25.67
C LEU A 35 1.37 -8.91 26.48
N SER A 36 2.47 -8.32 26.02
CA SER A 36 3.09 -7.12 26.62
C SER A 36 2.41 -5.81 26.21
N GLU A 37 1.29 -5.87 25.48
CA GLU A 37 0.55 -4.72 24.92
C GLU A 37 1.37 -3.86 23.93
N LYS A 38 2.61 -4.26 23.61
CA LYS A 38 3.47 -3.56 22.64
C LYS A 38 2.90 -3.56 21.22
N ALA A 39 2.05 -4.53 20.90
CA ALA A 39 1.31 -4.55 19.64
C ALA A 39 0.47 -3.29 19.44
N ASP A 40 -0.19 -2.79 20.48
CA ASP A 40 -1.06 -1.62 20.40
C ASP A 40 -0.24 -0.33 20.22
N ASP A 41 0.87 -0.20 20.97
CA ASP A 41 1.85 0.89 20.78
C ASP A 41 2.34 0.97 19.32
N ILE A 42 2.70 -0.18 18.74
CA ILE A 42 3.16 -0.27 17.34
C ILE A 42 2.04 0.12 16.38
N VAL A 43 0.81 -0.32 16.62
CA VAL A 43 -0.35 0.00 15.79
C VAL A 43 -0.63 1.49 15.83
N ASP A 44 -0.63 2.12 17.01
CA ASP A 44 -0.90 3.55 17.14
C ASP A 44 0.20 4.39 16.51
N GLN A 45 1.47 4.00 16.66
CA GLN A 45 2.57 4.63 15.92
C GLN A 45 2.37 4.52 14.40
N LYS A 46 1.96 3.35 13.89
CA LYS A 46 1.68 3.16 12.46
C LYS A 46 0.50 4.00 11.99
N LYS A 47 -0.55 4.17 12.79
CA LYS A 47 -1.68 5.06 12.48
C LYS A 47 -1.21 6.51 12.36
N HIS A 48 -0.40 6.99 13.29
CA HIS A 48 0.17 8.35 13.24
C HIS A 48 1.02 8.57 11.99
N LEU A 49 1.89 7.63 11.64
CA LEU A 49 2.71 7.69 10.42
C LEU A 49 1.84 7.68 9.16
N ALA A 50 0.82 6.83 9.12
CA ALA A 50 -0.13 6.77 8.01
C ALA A 50 -0.86 8.10 7.84
N GLN A 51 -1.33 8.69 8.95
CA GLN A 51 -2.01 9.98 8.93
C GLN A 51 -1.08 11.07 8.37
N ALA A 52 0.15 11.18 8.90
CA ALA A 52 1.12 12.18 8.44
C ALA A 52 1.44 12.04 6.94
N ALA A 53 1.62 10.81 6.45
CA ALA A 53 1.87 10.55 5.03
C ALA A 53 0.67 10.94 4.14
N ASN A 54 -0.55 10.72 4.63
CA ASN A 54 -1.77 11.11 3.93
C ASN A 54 -1.99 12.63 3.92
N GLU A 55 -1.73 13.30 5.04
CA GLU A 55 -1.76 14.77 5.11
C GLU A 55 -0.73 15.40 4.16
N LEU A 56 0.48 14.84 4.11
CA LEU A 56 1.51 15.25 3.17
C LEU A 56 1.03 15.08 1.72
N TYR A 57 0.48 13.92 1.36
CA TYR A 57 -0.11 13.71 0.03
C TYR A 57 -1.16 14.78 -0.33
N SER A 58 -2.07 15.08 0.59
CA SER A 58 -3.12 16.08 0.40
C SER A 58 -2.58 17.50 0.19
N LYS A 59 -1.42 17.87 0.75
CA LYS A 59 -0.77 19.16 0.46
C LYS A 59 -0.34 19.28 -1.00
N TYR A 60 0.11 18.19 -1.61
CA TYR A 60 0.57 18.19 -3.00
C TYR A 60 -0.57 18.09 -4.00
N PHE A 61 -1.61 17.31 -3.68
CA PHE A 61 -2.77 17.05 -4.54
C PHE A 61 -4.10 17.41 -3.85
N PRO A 62 -4.36 18.70 -3.52
CA PRO A 62 -5.48 19.13 -2.68
C PRO A 62 -6.86 19.05 -3.37
N CYS A 63 -6.89 19.23 -4.69
CA CYS A 63 -8.15 19.23 -5.47
C CYS A 63 -8.71 17.83 -5.71
N MET A 64 -8.05 16.80 -5.18
CA MET A 64 -8.45 15.41 -5.37
C MET A 64 -9.10 14.92 -4.09
N ILE A 65 -10.42 14.67 -4.13
CA ILE A 65 -11.13 14.04 -3.03
C ILE A 65 -10.38 12.73 -2.74
N PRO A 66 -9.77 12.55 -1.55
CA PRO A 66 -9.03 11.35 -1.25
C PRO A 66 -10.02 10.18 -1.20
N GLY A 67 -10.12 9.43 -2.29
CA GLY A 67 -10.87 8.17 -2.28
C GLY A 67 -10.24 7.21 -1.26
N GLY A 68 -11.08 6.56 -0.46
CA GLY A 68 -10.66 5.52 0.49
C GLY A 68 -10.41 6.01 1.92
N HIS A 69 -9.88 5.10 2.75
CA HIS A 69 -9.71 5.32 4.19
C HIS A 69 -8.70 6.45 4.51
N PRO A 70 -8.89 7.26 5.56
CA PRO A 70 -7.95 8.33 5.95
C PRO A 70 -6.53 7.83 6.21
N LEU A 71 -6.40 6.62 6.76
CA LEU A 71 -5.12 5.96 7.07
C LEU A 71 -4.65 4.98 5.97
N SER A 72 -5.10 5.18 4.72
CA SER A 72 -4.69 4.30 3.62
C SER A 72 -3.18 4.38 3.37
N PHE A 73 -2.55 3.23 3.15
CA PHE A 73 -1.13 3.15 2.78
C PHE A 73 -0.85 3.44 1.31
N TYR A 74 -1.88 3.77 0.53
CA TYR A 74 -1.74 4.18 -0.86
C TYR A 74 -2.88 5.11 -1.28
N ARG A 75 -2.67 5.87 -2.35
CA ARG A 75 -3.67 6.72 -2.99
C ARG A 75 -3.72 6.47 -4.48
N TRP A 76 -4.91 6.65 -5.04
CA TRP A 76 -5.15 6.65 -6.49
C TRP A 76 -5.19 8.08 -6.99
N LEU A 77 -4.25 8.42 -7.87
CA LEU A 77 -4.15 9.73 -8.50
C LEU A 77 -4.68 9.63 -9.93
N PRO A 78 -5.84 10.23 -10.29
CA PRO A 78 -6.28 10.29 -11.68
C PRO A 78 -5.25 11.00 -12.56
N ILE A 79 -5.07 10.48 -13.77
CA ILE A 79 -4.20 11.07 -14.80
C ILE A 79 -4.94 11.26 -16.11
N LEU A 80 -4.43 12.17 -16.94
CA LEU A 80 -4.95 12.41 -18.28
C LEU A 80 -4.68 11.20 -19.19
N THR A 81 -5.61 10.88 -20.07
CA THR A 81 -5.58 9.70 -20.95
C THR A 81 -4.47 9.70 -21.99
N GLN A 82 -3.75 10.81 -22.15
CA GLN A 82 -2.66 10.96 -23.10
C GLN A 82 -1.36 10.25 -22.70
N PHE A 83 -1.25 9.76 -21.46
CA PHE A 83 -0.04 9.10 -20.98
C PHE A 83 -0.06 7.60 -21.28
N ASP A 84 0.91 7.14 -22.07
CA ASP A 84 1.22 5.71 -22.15
C ASP A 84 1.77 5.22 -20.80
N ALA A 85 1.14 4.17 -20.26
CA ALA A 85 1.44 3.61 -18.95
C ALA A 85 2.90 3.19 -18.81
N LEU A 86 3.44 2.49 -19.81
CA LEU A 86 4.80 1.96 -19.77
C LEU A 86 5.83 3.10 -19.81
N ARG A 87 5.63 4.07 -20.69
CA ARG A 87 6.48 5.25 -20.78
C ARG A 87 6.48 6.06 -19.49
N LEU A 88 5.30 6.30 -18.91
CA LEU A 88 5.16 7.06 -17.68
C LEU A 88 5.87 6.38 -16.50
N GLU A 89 5.69 5.07 -16.30
CA GLU A 89 6.42 4.32 -15.27
C GLU A 89 7.94 4.36 -15.50
N THR A 90 8.38 4.27 -16.76
CA THR A 90 9.80 4.29 -17.13
C THR A 90 10.44 5.64 -16.88
N ASP A 91 9.77 6.74 -17.24
CA ASP A 91 10.30 8.10 -17.08
C ASP A 91 10.36 8.51 -15.61
N LEU A 92 9.31 8.24 -14.82
CA LEU A 92 9.34 8.50 -13.37
C LEU A 92 10.42 7.68 -12.66
N LYS A 93 10.65 6.43 -13.09
CA LYS A 93 11.72 5.60 -12.55
C LYS A 93 13.10 6.22 -12.80
N LYS A 94 13.33 6.90 -13.93
CA LYS A 94 14.59 7.64 -14.19
C LYS A 94 14.78 8.80 -13.22
N PHE A 95 13.70 9.42 -12.76
CA PHE A 95 13.72 10.44 -11.71
C PHE A 95 13.79 9.86 -10.29
N GLY A 96 13.98 8.55 -10.14
CA GLY A 96 14.06 7.88 -8.84
C GLY A 96 12.69 7.59 -8.20
N VAL A 97 11.58 7.85 -8.90
CA VAL A 97 10.22 7.66 -8.37
C VAL A 97 9.60 6.40 -8.97
N ARG A 98 9.24 5.43 -8.12
CA ARG A 98 8.51 4.22 -8.55
C ARG A 98 7.03 4.35 -8.21
N ILE A 99 6.19 4.17 -9.23
CA ILE A 99 4.73 4.20 -9.16
C ILE A 99 4.16 3.07 -10.02
N PHE A 100 2.89 2.74 -9.82
CA PHE A 100 2.20 1.75 -10.65
C PHE A 100 0.98 2.34 -11.34
N HIS A 101 0.84 2.07 -12.62
CA HIS A 101 -0.33 2.44 -13.40
C HIS A 101 -1.53 1.53 -13.07
N SER A 102 -2.75 2.06 -13.17
CA SER A 102 -3.99 1.35 -12.88
C SER A 102 -4.19 0.09 -13.73
N ASP A 103 -3.62 0.04 -14.94
CA ASP A 103 -3.74 -1.11 -15.85
C ASP A 103 -3.21 -2.42 -15.24
N ARG A 104 -2.31 -2.34 -14.26
CA ARG A 104 -1.80 -3.52 -13.53
C ARG A 104 -2.83 -4.15 -12.59
N PHE A 105 -3.94 -3.46 -12.33
CA PHE A 105 -4.96 -3.83 -11.35
C PHE A 105 -6.35 -4.01 -11.99
N ILE A 106 -6.46 -3.85 -13.31
CA ILE A 106 -7.73 -4.04 -14.02
C ILE A 106 -8.06 -5.53 -14.07
N SER A 107 -9.26 -5.88 -13.63
CA SER A 107 -9.89 -7.17 -13.89
C SER A 107 -11.11 -6.91 -14.78
N GLY A 108 -11.00 -7.26 -16.07
CA GLY A 108 -12.03 -6.99 -17.08
C GLY A 108 -11.58 -6.00 -18.17
N PRO A 109 -12.54 -5.42 -18.93
CA PRO A 109 -12.22 -4.56 -20.06
C PRO A 109 -11.65 -3.20 -19.61
N THR A 110 -10.80 -2.63 -20.47
CA THR A 110 -10.08 -1.38 -20.20
C THR A 110 -11.03 -0.18 -20.05
N THR A 111 -10.84 0.61 -19.00
CA THR A 111 -11.59 1.86 -18.77
C THR A 111 -10.89 3.08 -19.39
N LEU A 112 -11.69 4.09 -19.76
CA LEU A 112 -11.20 5.40 -20.21
C LEU A 112 -10.47 6.15 -19.08
N ASN A 113 -10.95 6.06 -17.84
CA ASN A 113 -10.30 6.71 -16.71
C ASN A 113 -9.05 5.94 -16.28
N LYS A 114 -7.92 6.63 -16.20
CA LYS A 114 -6.62 6.09 -15.80
C LYS A 114 -6.15 6.72 -14.50
N TYR A 115 -5.42 5.93 -13.71
CA TYR A 115 -4.93 6.35 -12.41
C TYR A 115 -3.50 5.86 -12.16
N LEU A 116 -2.79 6.54 -11.28
CA LEU A 116 -1.54 6.08 -10.68
C LEU A 116 -1.80 5.66 -9.25
N ARG A 117 -1.31 4.48 -8.89
CA ARG A 117 -1.25 4.02 -7.50
C ARG A 117 0.05 4.52 -6.88
N ILE A 118 -0.08 5.38 -5.89
CA ILE A 118 1.03 5.96 -5.13
C ILE A 118 1.05 5.30 -3.76
N ALA A 119 2.11 4.57 -3.45
CA ALA A 119 2.32 4.03 -2.11
C ALA A 119 2.80 5.15 -1.17
N LEU A 120 2.21 5.24 0.02
CA LEU A 120 2.54 6.23 1.05
C LEU A 120 3.37 5.64 2.19
N SER A 121 3.50 4.31 2.26
CA SER A 121 4.17 3.60 3.36
C SER A 121 5.41 2.82 2.92
N SER A 122 5.91 3.07 1.71
CA SER A 122 7.05 2.33 1.13
C SER A 122 8.37 3.10 1.15
N THR A 123 8.35 4.36 1.56
CA THR A 123 9.55 5.19 1.73
C THR A 123 10.13 5.01 3.12
N ASN A 124 11.42 5.31 3.28
CA ASN A 124 12.10 5.21 4.57
C ASN A 124 11.80 6.40 5.49
N SER A 125 11.39 7.54 4.91
CA SER A 125 11.01 8.74 5.65
C SER A 125 9.90 9.54 4.97
N LEU A 126 9.32 10.48 5.72
CA LEU A 126 8.37 11.46 5.17
C LEU A 126 9.06 12.44 4.21
N ASP A 127 10.34 12.78 4.43
CA ASP A 127 11.10 13.66 3.53
C ASP A 127 11.33 13.00 2.17
N GLU A 128 11.63 11.70 2.15
CA GLU A 128 11.75 10.92 0.91
C GLU A 128 10.41 10.87 0.16
N LEU A 129 9.31 10.67 0.91
CA LEU A 129 7.96 10.73 0.34
C LEU A 129 7.66 12.11 -0.24
N GLU A 130 7.99 13.19 0.47
CA GLU A 130 7.79 14.56 0.04
C GLU A 130 8.53 14.87 -1.27
N MET A 131 9.80 14.45 -1.36
CA MET A 131 10.60 14.58 -2.57
C MET A 131 9.96 13.84 -3.75
N GLY A 132 9.50 12.60 -3.54
CA GLY A 132 8.81 11.82 -4.56
C GLY A 132 7.50 12.46 -5.03
N LEU A 133 6.69 12.97 -4.11
CA LEU A 133 5.44 13.68 -4.42
C LEU A 133 5.69 14.98 -5.19
N LYS A 134 6.76 15.71 -4.85
CA LYS A 134 7.16 16.93 -5.56
C LYS A 134 7.56 16.65 -7.00
N ILE A 135 8.41 15.63 -7.23
CA ILE A 135 8.81 15.19 -8.58
C ILE A 135 7.56 14.76 -9.37
N LEU A 136 6.68 13.98 -8.76
CA LEU A 136 5.48 13.50 -9.40
C LEU A 136 4.56 14.66 -9.82
N LYS A 137 4.38 15.66 -8.95
CA LYS A 137 3.59 16.85 -9.25
C LYS A 137 4.18 17.62 -10.44
N GLN A 138 5.49 17.86 -10.45
CA GLN A 138 6.19 18.56 -11.53
C GLN A 138 6.17 17.80 -12.87
N TYR A 139 6.11 16.47 -12.83
CA TYR A 139 6.04 15.65 -14.03
C TYR A 139 4.63 15.66 -14.65
N LEU A 140 3.59 15.72 -13.81
CA LEU A 140 2.20 15.64 -14.26
C LEU A 140 1.55 17.00 -14.57
N TYR A 141 2.02 18.09 -13.95
CA TYR A 141 1.47 19.44 -14.04
C TYR A 141 2.58 20.47 -14.29
#